data_AF-A0A2R4SVJ2-F1
#
_entry.id   AF-A0A2R4SVJ2-F1
#
_cell.length_a   1.000
_cell.length_b   1.000
_cell.length_c   1.000
_cell.angle_alpha   90.00
_cell.angle_beta   90.00
_cell.angle_gamma   90.00
#
_symmetry.space_group_name_H-M   'P 1'
#
loop_
_entity.id
_entity.type
_entity.pdbx_description
1 polymer ?
#
loop_
_entity_poly.entity_id
_entity_poly.type
_entity_poly.pdbx_seq_one_letter_code
_entity_poly.pdbx_strand_id
1 'polypeptide(L)'
;MEIVITEGKVRSETTGPDTPSAKRARTVANFLPRPELLTGATIVHNLDENYTGIRFETNAGPVVVMMPVAAGFEFTVVHESETGSRILGSIKGQTLAARAIAYRISEFLRLKSLK
;
A
#
# COMPACT_ATOMS: atom_id res chain seq x y z
N MET A 1 -5.88 -5.74 13.39
CA MET A 1 -7.06 -6.17 12.58
C MET A 1 -6.67 -6.03 11.11
N GLU A 2 -6.53 -7.16 10.40
CA GLU A 2 -6.10 -7.22 9.01
C GLU A 2 -7.30 -7.00 8.06
N ILE A 3 -7.18 -6.17 7.03
CA ILE A 3 -8.25 -5.95 6.03
C ILE A 3 -7.81 -6.63 4.74
N VAL A 4 -8.33 -7.82 4.47
CA VAL A 4 -8.06 -8.55 3.22
C VAL A 4 -8.85 -7.90 2.07
N ILE A 5 -8.18 -7.58 0.96
CA ILE A 5 -8.85 -7.17 -0.28
C ILE A 5 -9.10 -8.43 -1.10
N THR A 6 -10.36 -8.79 -1.27
CA THR A 6 -10.80 -9.86 -2.16
C THR A 6 -11.35 -9.27 -3.46
N GLU A 7 -10.90 -9.81 -4.61
CA GLU A 7 -11.50 -9.62 -5.95
C GLU A 7 -11.27 -8.29 -6.69
N GLY A 8 -10.13 -7.61 -6.51
CA GLY A 8 -9.73 -6.51 -7.42
C GLY A 8 -10.60 -5.25 -7.38
N LYS A 9 -11.53 -5.17 -6.42
CA LYS A 9 -12.20 -3.93 -5.98
C LYS A 9 -12.15 -3.91 -4.46
N VAL A 10 -11.84 -2.74 -3.88
CA VAL A 10 -12.08 -2.50 -2.46
C VAL A 10 -13.58 -2.60 -2.22
N ARG A 11 -14.09 -3.78 -1.85
CA ARG A 11 -15.46 -3.92 -1.37
C ARG A 11 -15.52 -3.23 -0.02
N SER A 12 -16.40 -2.24 0.09
CA SER A 12 -16.72 -1.52 1.33
C SER A 12 -17.50 -2.38 2.34
N GLU A 13 -17.38 -3.71 2.27
CA GLU A 13 -18.01 -4.58 3.24
C GLU A 13 -17.20 -4.55 4.54
N THR A 14 -17.66 -3.66 5.42
CA THR A 14 -17.90 -3.91 6.84
C THR A 14 -16.70 -4.47 7.60
N THR A 15 -16.19 -3.70 8.58
CA THR A 15 -15.13 -4.06 9.56
C THR A 15 -13.69 -3.65 9.19
N GLY A 16 -13.51 -2.45 8.65
CA GLY A 16 -12.19 -1.81 8.55
C GLY A 16 -12.11 -0.52 9.38
N PRO A 17 -10.93 -0.09 9.86
CA PRO A 17 -10.77 1.18 10.55
C PRO A 17 -11.19 2.33 9.63
N ASP A 18 -12.04 3.23 10.12
CA ASP A 18 -12.50 4.41 9.37
C ASP A 18 -11.54 5.60 9.53
N THR A 19 -10.24 5.34 9.56
CA THR A 19 -9.23 6.38 9.74
C THR A 19 -8.98 7.13 8.42
N PRO A 20 -8.57 8.41 8.46
CA PRO A 20 -8.17 9.15 7.26
C PRO A 20 -7.10 8.43 6.43
N SER A 21 -6.17 7.75 7.09
CA SER A 21 -5.10 6.97 6.45
C SER A 21 -5.66 5.75 5.70
N ALA A 22 -6.61 5.03 6.28
CA ALA A 22 -7.27 3.90 5.62
C ALA A 22 -8.10 4.36 4.42
N LYS A 23 -8.87 5.45 4.53
CA LYS A 23 -9.59 6.04 3.40
C LYS A 23 -8.64 6.40 2.26
N ARG A 24 -7.53 7.07 2.59
CA ARG A 24 -6.51 7.45 1.62
C ARG A 24 -5.86 6.23 0.95
N ALA A 25 -5.54 5.19 1.71
CA ALA A 25 -5.01 3.93 1.17
C ALA A 25 -5.97 3.29 0.17
N ARG A 26 -7.27 3.22 0.48
CA ARG A 26 -8.32 2.73 -0.43
C ARG A 26 -8.38 3.55 -1.72
N THR A 27 -8.36 4.88 -1.60
CA THR A 27 -8.38 5.76 -2.77
C THR A 27 -7.15 5.53 -3.65
N VAL A 28 -5.95 5.44 -3.07
CA VAL A 28 -4.72 5.18 -3.83
C VAL A 28 -4.77 3.80 -4.51
N ALA A 29 -5.18 2.76 -3.78
CA ALA A 29 -5.31 1.41 -4.32
C ALA A 29 -6.26 1.37 -5.53
N ASN A 30 -7.40 2.06 -5.47
CA ASN A 30 -8.37 2.12 -6.58
C ASN A 30 -7.85 2.83 -7.84
N PHE A 31 -6.79 3.65 -7.74
CA PHE A 31 -6.18 4.32 -8.89
C PHE A 31 -4.94 3.61 -9.42
N LEU A 32 -4.63 2.40 -8.95
CA LEU A 32 -3.49 1.63 -9.46
C LEU A 32 -3.67 1.38 -10.97
N PRO A 33 -2.70 1.78 -11.80
CA PRO A 33 -2.86 1.78 -13.25
C PRO A 33 -2.78 0.38 -13.87
N ARG A 34 -2.30 -0.62 -13.12
CA ARG A 34 -2.06 -1.98 -13.61
C ARG A 34 -3.03 -2.98 -12.96
N PRO A 35 -3.81 -3.76 -13.73
CA PRO A 35 -4.77 -4.72 -13.20
C PRO A 35 -4.16 -5.76 -12.24
N GLU A 36 -2.95 -6.22 -12.52
CA GLU A 36 -2.20 -7.15 -11.67
C GLU A 36 -1.86 -6.61 -10.26
N LEU A 37 -1.82 -5.28 -10.13
CA LEU A 37 -1.65 -4.61 -8.84
C LEU A 37 -2.98 -4.52 -8.11
N LEU A 38 -4.09 -4.29 -8.82
CA LEU A 38 -5.43 -4.22 -8.23
C LEU A 38 -5.88 -5.56 -7.65
N THR A 39 -5.69 -6.66 -8.39
CA THR A 39 -6.17 -7.99 -7.98
C THR A 39 -5.46 -8.55 -6.74
N GLY A 40 -4.22 -8.14 -6.49
CA GLY A 40 -3.40 -8.66 -5.39
C GLY A 40 -2.99 -7.64 -4.33
N ALA A 41 -3.49 -6.40 -4.41
CA ALA A 41 -3.25 -5.39 -3.39
C ALA A 41 -4.20 -5.60 -2.21
N THR A 42 -3.69 -5.56 -0.99
CA THR A 42 -4.44 -5.69 0.28
C THR A 42 -4.17 -4.48 1.17
N ILE A 43 -5.14 -3.96 1.92
CA ILE A 43 -4.90 -2.82 2.82
C ILE A 43 -4.62 -3.33 4.22
N VAL A 44 -3.42 -3.07 4.73
CA VAL A 44 -3.05 -3.51 6.07
C VAL A 44 -3.23 -2.35 7.04
N HIS A 45 -3.87 -2.62 8.18
CA HIS A 45 -3.92 -1.70 9.31
C HIS A 45 -3.43 -2.42 10.57
N ASN A 46 -2.20 -2.12 10.97
CA ASN A 46 -1.58 -2.69 12.15
C ASN A 46 -1.68 -1.67 13.29
N LEU A 47 -2.41 -2.02 14.34
CA LEU A 47 -2.57 -1.18 15.54
C LEU A 47 -1.37 -1.29 16.46
N ASP A 48 -0.75 -2.47 16.52
CA ASP A 48 0.40 -2.75 17.39
C ASP A 48 1.64 -1.98 16.93
N GLU A 49 1.85 -1.93 15.61
CA GLU A 49 2.93 -1.16 14.97
C GLU A 49 2.49 0.23 14.48
N ASN A 50 1.23 0.60 14.75
CA ASN A 50 0.63 1.90 14.41
C ASN A 50 0.87 2.34 12.95
N TYR A 51 0.63 1.46 11.99
CA TYR A 51 0.73 1.79 10.57
C TYR A 51 -0.48 1.37 9.75
N THR A 52 -0.67 2.07 8.63
CA THR A 52 -1.62 1.70 7.58
C THR A 52 -0.86 1.62 6.26
N GLY A 53 -1.09 0.61 5.44
CA GLY A 53 -0.38 0.46 4.18
C GLY A 53 -1.15 -0.34 3.13
N ILE A 54 -0.59 -0.40 1.93
CA ILE A 54 -1.06 -1.27 0.84
C ILE A 54 -0.02 -2.36 0.66
N ARG A 55 -0.39 -3.60 0.99
CA ARG A 55 0.39 -4.82 0.78
C ARG A 55 0.18 -5.34 -0.64
N PHE A 56 1.25 -5.78 -1.27
CA PHE A 56 1.27 -6.40 -2.59
C PHE A 56 1.99 -7.75 -2.47
N GLU A 57 1.36 -8.82 -2.94
CA GLU A 57 2.03 -10.11 -3.07
C GLU A 57 2.92 -10.08 -4.32
N THR A 58 4.25 -10.04 -4.15
CA THR A 58 5.23 -9.90 -5.24
C THR A 58 6.06 -11.16 -5.41
N ASN A 59 6.78 -11.29 -6.54
CA ASN A 59 7.65 -12.44 -6.79
C ASN A 59 8.79 -12.60 -5.76
N ALA A 60 9.18 -11.51 -5.10
CA ALA A 60 10.21 -11.53 -4.06
C ALA A 60 9.64 -11.76 -2.65
N GLY A 61 8.32 -11.90 -2.52
CA GLY A 61 7.59 -11.93 -1.25
C GLY A 61 6.71 -10.69 -1.05
N PRO A 62 6.00 -10.60 0.08
CA PRO A 62 5.06 -9.51 0.34
C PRO A 62 5.76 -8.15 0.47
N VAL A 63 5.19 -7.12 -0.15
CA VAL A 63 5.70 -5.74 -0.08
C VAL A 63 4.60 -4.81 0.40
N VAL A 64 4.85 -4.04 1.45
CA VAL A 64 3.92 -3.08 2.01
C VAL A 64 4.37 -1.66 1.72
N VAL A 65 3.48 -0.90 1.07
CA VAL A 65 3.62 0.55 0.92
C VAL A 65 2.86 1.22 2.06
N MET A 66 3.60 1.63 3.09
CA MET A 66 3.07 2.30 4.26
C MET A 66 2.68 3.75 3.93
N MET A 67 1.50 4.14 4.41
CA MET A 67 1.01 5.50 4.36
C MET A 67 1.84 6.38 5.30
N PRO A 68 2.12 7.63 4.92
CA PRO A 68 2.82 8.56 5.79
C PRO A 68 1.98 8.89 7.03
N VAL A 69 2.61 8.84 8.21
CA VAL A 69 1.97 9.04 9.51
C VAL A 69 1.64 10.50 9.83
N ALA A 70 2.32 11.46 9.20
CA ALA A 70 2.11 12.90 9.40
C ALA A 70 2.38 13.69 8.11
N ALA A 71 1.88 14.93 8.03
CA ALA A 71 2.12 15.84 6.90
C ALA A 71 3.63 16.16 6.76
N GLY A 72 4.16 16.09 5.55
CA GLY A 72 5.59 16.17 5.23
C GLY A 72 6.32 14.82 5.08
N PHE A 73 5.72 13.69 5.47
CA PHE A 73 6.38 12.38 5.42
C PHE A 73 6.16 11.64 4.10
N GLU A 74 7.11 10.79 3.74
CA GLU A 74 7.08 9.98 2.51
C GLU A 74 6.36 8.65 2.75
N PHE A 75 5.85 8.06 1.66
CA PHE A 75 5.38 6.68 1.72
C PHE A 75 6.60 5.77 1.85
N THR A 76 6.57 4.83 2.78
CA THR A 76 7.69 3.90 2.99
C THR A 76 7.35 2.56 2.34
N VAL A 77 8.26 2.02 1.55
CA VAL A 77 8.09 0.72 0.92
C VAL A 77 8.93 -0.29 1.69
N VAL A 78 8.26 -1.29 2.26
CA VAL A 78 8.85 -2.33 3.10
C VAL A 78 8.64 -3.67 2.43
N HIS A 79 9.68 -4.49 2.38
CA HIS A 79 9.57 -5.90 2.05
C HIS A 79 9.43 -6.68 3.35
N GLU A 80 8.37 -7.45 3.47
CA GLU A 80 8.16 -8.37 4.59
C GLU A 80 8.79 -9.71 4.21
N SER A 81 9.77 -10.16 4.99
CA SER A 81 10.40 -11.47 4.83
C SER A 81 10.35 -12.24 6.15
N GLU A 82 10.42 -13.57 6.08
CA GLU A 82 10.52 -14.43 7.27
C GLU A 82 11.76 -14.11 8.12
N THR A 83 12.81 -13.58 7.49
CA THR A 83 14.05 -13.15 8.16
C THR A 83 13.98 -11.73 8.75
N GLY A 84 12.85 -11.05 8.60
CA GLY A 84 12.60 -9.69 9.09
C GLY A 84 12.24 -8.70 7.99
N SER A 85 11.58 -7.62 8.39
CA SER A 85 11.14 -6.54 7.49
C SER A 85 12.31 -5.66 7.04
N ARG A 86 12.39 -5.38 5.73
CA ARG A 86 13.45 -4.54 5.15
C ARG A 86 12.86 -3.36 4.39
N ILE A 87 13.35 -2.16 4.67
CA ILE A 87 12.97 -0.96 3.91
C ILE A 87 13.61 -1.04 2.51
N LEU A 88 12.78 -1.05 1.47
CA LEU A 88 13.20 -1.03 0.07
C LEU A 88 13.42 0.39 -0.47
N GLY A 89 12.76 1.37 0.15
CA GLY A 89 12.89 2.78 -0.19
C GLY A 89 11.68 3.60 0.23
N SER A 90 11.63 4.83 -0.25
CA SER A 90 10.54 5.76 0.03
C SER A 90 10.03 6.43 -1.26
N ILE A 91 8.74 6.77 -1.28
CA ILE A 91 8.09 7.45 -2.39
C ILE A 91 7.64 8.82 -1.90
N LYS A 92 8.25 9.87 -2.47
CA LYS A 92 7.79 11.25 -2.32
C LYS A 92 6.43 11.41 -2.98
N GLY A 93 5.45 11.94 -2.26
CA GLY A 93 4.15 12.23 -2.89
C GLY A 93 2.99 12.59 -1.99
N GLN A 94 3.21 12.95 -0.72
CA GLN A 94 2.08 13.18 0.18
C GLN A 94 1.19 14.37 -0.20
N THR A 95 1.69 15.35 -0.95
CA THR A 95 0.89 16.45 -1.50
C THR A 95 0.27 16.12 -2.85
N LEU A 96 0.65 14.98 -3.45
CA LEU A 96 0.16 14.57 -4.76
C LEU A 96 -1.23 13.96 -4.66
N ALA A 97 -1.99 14.11 -5.75
CA ALA A 97 -3.27 13.44 -5.91
C ALA A 97 -3.11 11.91 -5.83
N ALA A 98 -4.12 11.21 -5.33
CA ALA A 98 -4.09 9.76 -5.15
C ALA A 98 -3.69 9.00 -6.43
N ARG A 99 -4.12 9.48 -7.61
CA ARG A 99 -3.75 8.92 -8.92
C ARG A 99 -2.25 9.04 -9.22
N ALA A 100 -1.63 10.17 -8.90
CA ALA A 100 -0.19 10.36 -9.09
C ALA A 100 0.62 9.50 -8.11
N ILE A 101 0.13 9.31 -6.89
CA ILE A 101 0.72 8.38 -5.92
C ILE A 101 0.64 6.94 -6.44
N ALA A 102 -0.53 6.52 -6.91
CA ALA A 102 -0.74 5.18 -7.46
C ALA A 102 0.17 4.88 -8.65
N TYR A 103 0.36 5.87 -9.54
CA TYR A 103 1.33 5.77 -10.64
C TYR A 103 2.77 5.63 -10.13
N ARG A 104 3.18 6.41 -9.12
CA ARG A 104 4.53 6.29 -8.52
C ARG A 104 4.77 4.95 -7.83
N ILE A 105 3.76 4.44 -7.11
CA ILE A 105 3.82 3.09 -6.51
C ILE A 105 4.02 2.05 -7.61
N SER A 106 3.22 2.13 -8.68
CA SER A 106 3.35 1.26 -9.83
C SER A 106 4.75 1.33 -10.44
N GLU A 107 5.29 2.52 -10.70
CA GLU A 107 6.64 2.66 -11.25
C GLU A 107 7.72 2.15 -10.29
N PHE A 108 7.59 2.36 -8.99
CA PHE A 108 8.54 1.84 -8.00
C PHE A 108 8.60 0.31 -8.02
N LEU A 109 7.44 -0.35 -8.00
CA LEU A 109 7.34 -1.81 -8.07
C LEU A 109 7.92 -2.35 -9.38
N ARG A 110 7.69 -1.65 -10.49
CA ARG A 110 8.22 -1.99 -11.81
C ARG A 110 9.74 -1.89 -11.87
N LEU A 111 10.30 -0.78 -11.39
CA LEU A 111 11.75 -0.52 -11.39
C LEU A 111 12.52 -1.49 -10.48
N LYS A 112 11.87 -2.03 -9.45
CA LYS A 112 12.43 -3.04 -8.55
C LYS A 112 12.19 -4.48 -9.03
N SER A 113 11.56 -4.67 -10.20
CA SER A 113 11.19 -5.99 -10.74
C SER A 113 10.34 -6.84 -9.78
N LEU A 114 9.51 -6.17 -8.95
CA LEU A 114 8.64 -6.81 -7.97
C LEU A 114 7.31 -7.21 -8.61
N LYS A 115 6.78 -6.33 -9.46
CA LYS A 115 5.64 -6.52 -10.36
C LYS A 115 5.74 -5.59 -11.55
#